data_AF-A0A956BHV6-F1
#
_entry.id   AF-A0A956BHV6-F1
#
_cell.length_a   1.000
_cell.length_b   1.000
_cell.length_c   1.000
_cell.angle_alpha   90.00
_cell.angle_beta   90.00
_cell.angle_gamma   90.00
#
_symmetry.space_group_name_H-M   'P 1'
#
loop_
_entity.id
_entity.type
_entity.pdbx_description
1 polymer ?
#
loop_
_entity_poly.entity_id
_entity_poly.type
_entity_poly.pdbx_seq_one_letter_code
_entity_poly.pdbx_strand_id
1 'polypeptide(L)'
;MKRVLLLAIVGLGLTASSAVMAQVDLMGTPTYGTFTLTSGFTPDPATYAVTAGGPVASGTLTTAEGSPCSAGWIASTPDVRIHYDSPAGFPLRFYVDTAGTDPTLAINSPDGQWHCVD
;
A
#
# COMPACT_ATOMS: atom_id res chain seq x y z
N MET A 1 44.36 -49.13 28.58
CA MET A 1 44.31 -48.48 27.26
C MET A 1 42.98 -47.74 27.15
N LYS A 2 43.03 -46.41 27.01
CA LYS A 2 41.90 -45.46 26.96
C LYS A 2 41.10 -45.62 25.67
N ARG A 3 39.76 -45.59 25.75
CA ARG A 3 38.89 -45.16 24.64
C ARG A 3 37.71 -44.37 25.19
N VAL A 4 37.86 -43.05 25.16
CA VAL A 4 36.81 -42.06 25.40
C VAL A 4 36.06 -41.89 24.07
N LEU A 5 34.75 -42.13 24.06
CA LEU A 5 33.90 -41.79 22.92
C LEU A 5 33.41 -40.35 23.09
N LEU A 6 33.90 -39.45 22.23
CA LEU A 6 33.36 -38.10 22.08
C LEU A 6 32.11 -38.18 21.18
N LEU A 7 30.94 -37.79 21.70
CA LEU A 7 29.80 -37.44 20.86
C LEU A 7 30.01 -36.01 20.35
N ALA A 8 30.18 -35.86 19.04
CA ALA A 8 30.15 -34.57 18.37
C ALA A 8 28.70 -34.10 18.24
N ILE A 9 28.35 -33.03 18.95
CA ILE A 9 27.06 -32.35 18.80
C ILE A 9 27.20 -31.43 17.59
N VAL A 10 26.67 -31.84 16.44
CA VAL A 10 26.57 -30.97 15.26
C VAL A 10 25.37 -30.05 15.47
N GLY A 11 25.63 -28.84 15.98
CA GLY A 11 24.63 -27.78 16.06
C GLY A 11 24.40 -27.18 14.67
N LEU A 12 23.32 -27.61 14.00
CA LEU A 12 22.88 -27.00 12.75
C LEU A 12 22.16 -25.68 13.07
N GLY A 13 22.89 -24.57 13.03
CA GLY A 13 22.33 -23.24 13.21
C GLY A 13 21.39 -22.88 12.07
N LEU A 14 20.07 -22.94 12.32
CA LEU A 14 19.05 -22.50 11.38
C LEU A 14 18.98 -20.96 11.45
N THR A 15 19.72 -20.27 10.58
CA THR A 15 19.55 -18.81 10.42
C THR A 15 18.28 -18.57 9.61
N ALA A 16 17.16 -18.30 10.29
CA ALA A 16 15.96 -17.81 9.64
C ALA A 16 16.22 -16.41 9.10
N SER A 17 16.41 -16.27 7.78
CA SER A 17 16.39 -14.98 7.11
C SER A 17 14.95 -14.48 7.09
N SER A 18 14.64 -13.51 7.94
CA SER A 18 13.39 -12.75 7.83
C SER A 18 13.43 -11.98 6.50
N ALA A 19 12.63 -12.40 5.51
CA ALA A 19 12.36 -11.56 4.36
C ALA A 19 11.63 -10.31 4.88
N VAL A 20 12.28 -9.15 4.79
CA VAL A 20 11.61 -7.87 5.04
C VAL A 20 10.61 -7.71 3.89
N MET A 21 9.33 -7.97 4.15
CA MET A 21 8.27 -7.59 3.22
C MET A 21 8.30 -6.07 3.07
N ALA A 22 8.30 -5.59 1.83
CA ALA A 22 8.12 -4.17 1.58
C ALA A 22 6.75 -3.76 2.14
N GLN A 23 6.77 -2.97 3.21
CA GLN A 23 5.57 -2.41 3.84
C GLN A 23 5.30 -1.02 3.26
N VAL A 24 4.03 -0.65 3.16
CA VAL A 24 3.65 0.72 2.82
C VAL A 24 3.99 1.66 3.98
N ASP A 25 4.83 2.65 3.71
CA ASP A 25 5.06 3.81 4.56
C ASP A 25 4.02 4.89 4.22
N LEU A 26 2.91 4.88 4.96
CA LEU A 26 1.82 5.85 4.80
C LEU A 26 2.26 7.29 5.07
N MET A 27 3.34 7.49 5.84
CA MET A 27 3.88 8.80 6.21
C MET A 27 4.97 9.30 5.27
N GLY A 28 5.45 8.43 4.38
CA GLY A 28 6.39 8.78 3.32
C GLY A 28 5.92 9.94 2.47
N THR A 29 6.88 10.62 1.84
CA THR A 29 6.61 11.73 0.92
C THR A 29 5.86 11.21 -0.31
N PRO A 30 4.69 11.79 -0.67
CA PRO A 30 3.97 11.35 -1.86
C PRO A 30 4.74 11.65 -3.15
N THR A 31 4.78 10.69 -4.07
CA THR A 31 5.55 10.80 -5.33
C THR A 31 5.06 11.95 -6.22
N TYR A 32 3.74 12.11 -6.32
CA TYR A 32 3.08 13.10 -7.19
C TYR A 32 2.54 14.30 -6.42
N GLY A 33 2.65 14.27 -5.09
CA GLY A 33 2.41 15.42 -4.22
C GLY A 33 1.21 15.30 -3.29
N THR A 34 1.02 16.38 -2.55
CA THR A 34 -0.07 16.55 -1.59
C THR A 34 -0.99 17.67 -2.07
N PHE A 35 -2.29 17.41 -2.13
CA PHE A 35 -3.29 18.36 -2.58
C PHE A 35 -4.39 18.56 -1.55
N THR A 36 -4.91 19.78 -1.47
CA THR A 36 -6.05 20.11 -0.62
C THR A 36 -7.26 20.36 -1.51
N LEU A 37 -8.37 19.68 -1.21
CA LEU A 37 -9.65 19.84 -1.89
C LEU A 37 -10.71 20.23 -0.86
N THR A 38 -11.53 21.23 -1.17
CA THR A 38 -12.73 21.55 -0.40
C THR A 38 -13.95 21.20 -1.22
N SER A 39 -14.97 20.58 -0.62
CA SER A 39 -16.22 20.20 -1.31
C SER A 39 -16.76 21.34 -2.19
N GLY A 40 -17.06 21.05 -3.46
CA GLY A 40 -17.39 22.06 -4.48
C GLY A 40 -16.18 22.61 -5.25
N PHE A 41 -15.03 21.94 -5.16
CA PHE A 41 -13.82 22.29 -5.90
C PHE A 41 -14.03 22.32 -7.43
N THR A 42 -13.22 23.11 -8.13
CA THR A 42 -13.23 23.22 -9.60
C THR A 42 -11.80 23.11 -10.11
N PRO A 43 -11.53 22.29 -11.15
CA PRO A 43 -12.45 21.38 -11.82
C PRO A 43 -12.88 20.20 -10.93
N ASP A 44 -14.13 19.74 -11.08
CA ASP A 44 -14.61 18.45 -10.57
C ASP A 44 -14.98 17.56 -11.78
N PRO A 45 -14.19 16.52 -12.09
CA PRO A 45 -13.12 15.92 -11.27
C PRO A 45 -11.80 16.71 -11.32
N ALA A 46 -11.07 16.70 -10.20
CA ALA A 46 -9.67 17.12 -10.16
C ALA A 46 -8.79 15.96 -10.64
N THR A 47 -7.89 16.22 -11.59
CA THR A 47 -7.10 15.18 -12.26
C THR A 47 -5.62 15.27 -11.92
N TYR A 48 -5.02 14.13 -11.59
CA TYR A 48 -3.61 14.00 -11.25
C TYR A 48 -3.01 12.85 -12.07
N ALA A 49 -1.98 13.16 -12.86
CA ALA A 49 -1.28 12.14 -13.63
C ALA A 49 -0.33 11.37 -12.72
N VAL A 50 -0.52 10.05 -12.65
CA VAL A 50 0.30 9.13 -11.85
C VAL A 50 0.74 7.94 -12.69
N THR A 51 1.77 7.23 -12.26
CA THR A 51 2.20 5.95 -12.85
C THR A 51 1.89 4.85 -11.85
N ALA A 52 1.05 3.89 -12.24
CA ALA A 52 0.72 2.75 -11.40
C ALA A 52 1.92 1.79 -11.26
N GLY A 53 1.93 1.03 -10.16
CA GLY A 53 2.94 0.02 -9.88
C GLY A 53 3.77 0.33 -8.64
N GLY A 54 4.74 -0.53 -8.37
CA GLY A 54 5.69 -0.39 -7.28
C GLY A 54 6.13 -1.74 -6.71
N PRO A 55 6.94 -1.75 -5.64
CA PRO A 55 7.54 -2.97 -5.13
C PRO A 55 6.61 -3.77 -4.19
N VAL A 56 5.48 -3.20 -3.77
CA VAL A 56 4.58 -3.81 -2.78
C VAL A 56 3.44 -4.53 -3.49
N ALA A 57 3.25 -5.81 -3.20
CA ALA A 57 2.09 -6.56 -3.67
C ALA A 57 0.83 -6.09 -2.92
N SER A 58 -0.19 -5.61 -3.64
CA SER A 58 -1.43 -5.06 -3.04
C SER A 58 -2.19 -6.09 -2.21
N GLY A 59 -2.12 -7.38 -2.55
CA GLY A 59 -2.76 -8.46 -1.77
C GLY A 59 -2.22 -8.66 -0.36
N THR A 60 -1.18 -7.92 0.03
CA THR A 60 -0.69 -7.84 1.42
C THR A 60 -1.51 -6.87 2.28
N LEU A 61 -2.33 -6.02 1.65
CA LEU A 61 -3.24 -5.09 2.31
C LEU A 61 -4.57 -5.78 2.63
N THR A 62 -5.12 -5.53 3.82
CA THR A 62 -6.45 -5.98 4.23
C THR A 62 -7.43 -4.81 4.14
N THR A 63 -8.52 -5.00 3.38
CA THR A 63 -9.56 -3.98 3.19
C THR A 63 -10.43 -3.81 4.44
N ALA A 64 -11.26 -2.76 4.45
CA ALA A 64 -12.27 -2.54 5.49
C ALA A 64 -13.20 -3.75 5.71
N GLU A 65 -13.45 -4.53 4.66
CA GLU A 65 -14.30 -5.73 4.68
C GLU A 65 -13.56 -6.98 5.17
N GLY A 66 -12.27 -6.87 5.53
CA GLY A 66 -11.44 -7.96 6.03
C GLY A 66 -10.89 -8.90 4.96
N SER A 67 -11.02 -8.54 3.68
CA SER A 67 -10.48 -9.31 2.54
C SER A 67 -9.14 -8.74 2.08
N PRO A 68 -8.24 -9.52 1.47
CA PRO A 68 -7.06 -8.95 0.83
C PRO A 68 -7.47 -8.13 -0.39
N CYS A 69 -6.71 -7.09 -0.72
CA CYS A 69 -6.88 -6.42 -2.01
C CYS A 69 -6.55 -7.38 -3.17
N SER A 70 -7.15 -7.12 -4.33
CA SER A 70 -6.89 -7.91 -5.55
C SER A 70 -5.42 -7.87 -5.97
N ALA A 71 -5.05 -8.80 -6.84
CA ALA A 71 -3.66 -8.97 -7.28
C ALA A 71 -3.18 -7.75 -8.07
N GLY A 72 -2.09 -7.14 -7.60
CA GLY A 72 -1.55 -5.92 -8.17
C GLY A 72 -0.26 -5.49 -7.47
N TRP A 73 0.26 -4.34 -7.89
CA TRP A 73 1.51 -3.78 -7.40
C TRP A 73 1.35 -2.30 -7.15
N ILE A 74 1.76 -1.84 -5.97
CA ILE A 74 1.62 -0.46 -5.51
C ILE A 74 2.96 0.08 -4.99
N ALA A 75 3.05 1.41 -4.93
CA ALA A 75 4.20 2.10 -4.38
C ALA A 75 4.35 1.82 -2.87
N SER A 76 5.59 1.87 -2.37
CA SER A 76 5.88 1.74 -0.94
C SER A 76 5.60 3.02 -0.15
N THR A 77 5.32 4.13 -0.81
CA THR A 77 4.87 5.41 -0.24
C THR A 77 3.64 5.87 -1.04
N PRO A 78 2.80 6.80 -0.54
CA PRO A 78 1.64 7.27 -1.30
C PRO A 78 2.04 7.81 -2.68
N ASP A 79 1.25 7.54 -3.71
CA ASP A 79 1.40 8.25 -4.98
C ASP A 79 0.93 9.70 -4.82
N VAL A 80 -0.25 9.87 -4.25
CA VAL A 80 -0.89 11.16 -3.98
C VAL A 80 -1.42 11.16 -2.55
N ARG A 81 -1.32 12.31 -1.86
CA ARG A 81 -2.01 12.55 -0.59
C ARG A 81 -3.07 13.64 -0.77
N ILE A 82 -4.31 13.34 -0.41
CA ILE A 82 -5.41 14.31 -0.47
C ILE A 82 -5.82 14.71 0.94
N HIS A 83 -5.82 16.01 1.21
CA HIS A 83 -6.51 16.62 2.35
C HIS A 83 -7.87 17.11 1.88
N TYR A 84 -8.93 16.39 2.23
CA TYR A 84 -10.28 16.72 1.84
C TYR A 84 -11.05 17.38 2.98
N ASP A 85 -11.52 18.60 2.75
CA ASP A 85 -12.39 19.35 3.65
C ASP A 85 -13.83 19.38 3.09
N SER A 86 -14.81 18.99 3.90
CA SER A 86 -16.20 18.89 3.47
C SER A 86 -17.13 19.32 4.60
N PRO A 87 -17.33 20.64 4.81
CA PRO A 87 -18.10 21.15 5.96
C PRO A 87 -19.56 20.68 5.94
N ALA A 88 -20.10 20.42 4.75
CA ALA A 88 -21.45 19.92 4.54
C ALA A 88 -21.54 18.38 4.44
N GLY A 89 -20.42 17.65 4.62
CA GLY A 89 -20.40 16.19 4.64
C GLY A 89 -20.57 15.51 3.28
N PHE A 90 -20.26 16.20 2.19
CA PHE A 90 -20.23 15.57 0.86
C PHE A 90 -19.12 14.51 0.78
N PRO A 91 -19.36 13.37 0.10
CA PRO A 91 -18.36 12.35 -0.11
C PRO A 91 -17.35 12.75 -1.19
N LEU A 92 -16.14 12.21 -1.09
CA LEU A 92 -15.14 12.26 -2.16
C LEU A 92 -15.15 10.93 -2.91
N ARG A 93 -15.21 10.99 -4.24
CA ARG A 93 -15.11 9.81 -5.12
C ARG A 93 -13.78 9.83 -5.85
N PHE A 94 -13.19 8.66 -5.97
CA PHE A 94 -11.96 8.43 -6.72
C PHE A 94 -12.28 7.46 -7.86
N TYR A 95 -11.64 7.69 -9.00
CA TYR A 95 -11.63 6.74 -10.09
C TYR A 95 -10.33 6.92 -10.86
N VAL A 96 -9.95 5.87 -11.59
CA VAL A 96 -8.83 5.90 -12.52
C VAL A 96 -9.39 6.03 -13.93
N ASP A 97 -8.82 6.94 -14.71
CA ASP A 97 -9.06 7.03 -16.14
C ASP A 97 -7.82 6.51 -16.85
N THR A 98 -7.95 5.32 -17.46
CA THR A 98 -6.84 4.66 -18.14
C THR A 98 -7.16 4.44 -19.61
N ALA A 99 -6.14 4.58 -20.45
CA ALA A 99 -6.25 4.30 -21.88
C ALA A 99 -6.25 2.79 -22.19
N GLY A 100 -7.09 2.01 -21.50
CA GLY A 100 -7.28 0.57 -21.71
C GLY A 100 -6.40 -0.35 -20.86
N THR A 101 -5.77 0.16 -19.79
CA THR A 101 -5.08 -0.66 -18.79
C THR A 101 -5.94 -0.83 -17.55
N ASP A 102 -5.69 -1.88 -16.77
CA ASP A 102 -6.50 -2.22 -15.59
C ASP A 102 -5.65 -2.11 -14.31
N PRO A 103 -5.48 -0.90 -13.73
CA PRO A 103 -4.66 -0.73 -12.56
C PRO A 103 -5.46 -0.99 -11.28
N THR A 104 -4.81 -1.57 -10.28
CA THR A 104 -5.33 -1.54 -8.91
C THR A 104 -5.25 -0.13 -8.34
N LEU A 105 -6.37 0.42 -7.91
CA LEU A 105 -6.44 1.63 -7.09
C LEU A 105 -6.59 1.22 -5.62
N ALA A 106 -5.57 1.52 -4.81
CA ALA A 106 -5.60 1.32 -3.37
C ALA A 106 -5.61 2.66 -2.63
N ILE A 107 -6.61 2.88 -1.78
CA ILE A 107 -6.79 4.11 -0.99
C ILE A 107 -6.71 3.76 0.48
N ASN A 108 -5.79 4.40 1.20
CA ASN A 108 -5.81 4.41 2.65
C ASN A 108 -6.59 5.63 3.15
N SER A 109 -7.69 5.40 3.84
CA SER A 109 -8.55 6.46 4.39
C SER A 109 -8.02 6.97 5.74
N PRO A 110 -8.48 8.14 6.21
CA PRO A 110 -8.01 8.74 7.47
C PRO A 110 -8.26 7.90 8.73
N ASP A 111 -9.18 6.94 8.70
CA ASP A 111 -9.44 5.96 9.75
C ASP A 111 -8.51 4.73 9.68
N GLY A 112 -7.55 4.73 8.74
CA GLY A 112 -6.56 3.69 8.54
C GLY A 112 -7.06 2.50 7.71
N GLN A 113 -8.29 2.53 7.22
CA GLN A 113 -8.83 1.44 6.40
C GLN A 113 -8.27 1.48 4.97
N TRP A 114 -8.22 0.31 4.33
CA TRP A 114 -7.90 0.20 2.92
C TRP A 114 -9.17 -0.02 2.10
N HIS A 115 -9.27 0.72 1.00
CA HIS A 115 -10.28 0.52 -0.03
C HIS A 115 -9.55 0.23 -1.34
N CYS A 116 -9.84 -0.91 -1.93
CA CYS A 116 -9.21 -1.33 -3.18
C CYS A 116 -10.28 -1.55 -4.24
N VAL A 117 -10.00 -1.06 -5.44
CA VAL A 117 -10.74 -1.43 -6.65
C VAL A 117 -9.74 -1.87 -7.71
N ASP A 118 -10.05 -2.99 -8.35
CA ASP A 118 -9.47 -3.43 -9.62
C ASP A 118 -10.62 -3.55 -10.63
#